data_AF-A0AB39YHE1-F1
#
_entry.id   AF-A0AB39YHE1-F1
#
_cell.length_a   1.000
_cell.length_b   1.000
_cell.length_c   1.000
_cell.angle_alpha   90.00
_cell.angle_beta   90.00
_cell.angle_gamma   90.00
#
_symmetry.space_group_name_H-M   'P 1'
#
loop_
_entity.id
_entity.type
_entity.pdbx_description
1 polymer ?
#
loop_
_entity_poly.entity_id
_entity_poly.type
_entity_poly.pdbx_seq_one_letter_code
_entity_poly.pdbx_strand_id
1 'polypeptide(L)'
;MESALEYFEENGWPASTTIPSVLVKRRLVERHWLPDDADIRVTRLRVTSGLAPEVEVFLFPRCSPGYTDDVGAQERVHGFENHVGLFMDRPDASALARLADRLETSGRMVYEGSAHNPHENTTMLYFAPSASVAMSRRRFPRWELQCAGDLTAFADRRPVRKQALSSAYAALRANHVEGAMTRTARRPVPVAAPKG
;
A
#
# COMPACT_ATOMS: atom_id res chain seq x y z
N MET A 1 -14.35 -10.49 -11.77
CA MET A 1 -13.17 -11.25 -11.27
C MET A 1 -12.68 -12.16 -12.36
N GLU A 2 -13.59 -12.93 -12.98
CA GLU A 2 -13.33 -13.75 -14.17
C GLU A 2 -12.57 -12.97 -15.26
N SER A 3 -13.04 -11.77 -15.63
CA SER A 3 -12.37 -10.94 -16.64
C SER A 3 -10.90 -10.56 -16.35
N ALA A 4 -10.49 -10.49 -15.07
CA ALA A 4 -9.11 -10.17 -14.71
C ALA A 4 -8.23 -11.43 -14.76
N LEU A 5 -8.76 -12.56 -14.30
CA LEU A 5 -8.04 -13.84 -14.34
C LEU A 5 -7.89 -14.34 -15.77
N GLU A 6 -8.92 -14.20 -16.61
CA GLU A 6 -8.86 -14.45 -18.05
C GLU A 6 -7.80 -13.58 -18.72
N TYR A 7 -7.77 -12.28 -18.42
CA TYR A 7 -6.73 -11.38 -18.93
C TYR A 7 -5.32 -11.83 -18.53
N PHE A 8 -5.12 -12.31 -17.29
CA PHE A 8 -3.81 -12.83 -16.88
C PHE A 8 -3.42 -14.09 -17.64
N GLU A 9 -4.36 -15.02 -17.84
CA GLU A 9 -4.13 -16.26 -18.60
C GLU A 9 -3.79 -15.97 -20.06
N GLU A 10 -4.55 -15.09 -20.72
CA GLU A 10 -4.31 -14.66 -22.11
C GLU A 10 -2.93 -14.01 -22.32
N ASN A 11 -2.36 -13.41 -21.27
CA ASN A 11 -1.04 -12.78 -21.29
C ASN A 11 0.08 -13.71 -20.76
N GLY A 12 -0.23 -14.97 -20.47
CA GLY A 12 0.74 -15.94 -19.97
C GLY A 12 1.24 -15.65 -18.56
N TRP A 13 0.42 -15.03 -17.71
CA TRP A 13 0.71 -14.71 -16.31
C TRP A 13 -0.16 -15.55 -15.39
N PRO A 14 0.14 -16.86 -15.22
CA PRO A 14 -0.70 -17.73 -14.43
C PRO A 14 -0.86 -17.19 -13.02
N ALA A 15 -2.12 -17.06 -12.60
CA ALA A 15 -2.51 -16.56 -11.30
C ALA A 15 -2.65 -17.71 -10.30
N SER A 16 -2.18 -17.49 -9.08
CA SER A 16 -2.47 -18.38 -7.96
C SER A 16 -3.94 -18.27 -7.54
N THR A 17 -4.42 -19.21 -6.71
CA THR A 17 -5.76 -19.14 -6.12
C THR A 17 -5.98 -17.77 -5.45
N THR A 18 -7.11 -17.14 -5.76
CA THR A 18 -7.48 -15.87 -5.14
C THR A 18 -7.93 -16.10 -3.70
N ILE A 19 -7.43 -15.26 -2.78
CA ILE A 19 -7.80 -15.31 -1.36
C ILE A 19 -8.28 -13.94 -0.87
N PRO A 20 -9.08 -13.85 0.21
CA PRO A 20 -9.47 -12.57 0.79
C PRO A 20 -8.26 -11.74 1.25
N SER A 21 -8.22 -10.46 0.88
CA SER A 21 -7.17 -9.53 1.31
C SER A 21 -7.65 -8.71 2.52
N VAL A 22 -7.28 -9.15 3.72
CA VAL A 22 -7.77 -8.54 4.98
C VAL A 22 -7.24 -7.13 5.18
N LEU A 23 -5.94 -6.89 4.99
CA LEU A 23 -5.34 -5.58 5.22
C LEU A 23 -5.72 -4.56 4.15
N VAL A 24 -5.65 -4.93 2.87
CA VAL A 24 -6.02 -4.00 1.80
C VAL A 24 -7.50 -3.68 1.88
N LYS A 25 -8.37 -4.66 2.19
CA LYS A 25 -9.77 -4.39 2.50
C LYS A 25 -9.91 -3.34 3.59
N ARG A 26 -9.30 -3.56 4.76
CA ARG A 26 -9.36 -2.61 5.88
C ARG A 26 -8.90 -1.22 5.47
N ARG A 27 -7.81 -1.11 4.71
CA ARG A 27 -7.29 0.17 4.23
C ARG A 27 -8.23 0.85 3.23
N LEU A 28 -8.84 0.09 2.33
CA LEU A 28 -9.77 0.63 1.34
C LEU A 28 -11.08 1.09 2.01
N VAL A 29 -11.60 0.32 2.97
CA VAL A 29 -12.72 0.72 3.84
C VAL A 29 -12.42 2.05 4.54
N GLU A 30 -11.26 2.16 5.20
CA GLU A 30 -10.90 3.39 5.91
C GLU A 30 -10.67 4.59 4.97
N ARG A 31 -10.06 4.38 3.80
CA ARG A 31 -9.71 5.48 2.89
C ARG A 31 -10.87 5.96 2.05
N HIS A 32 -11.72 5.05 1.60
CA HIS A 32 -12.80 5.32 0.63
C HIS A 32 -14.19 5.16 1.22
N TRP A 33 -14.30 4.90 2.52
CA TRP A 33 -15.57 4.65 3.21
C TRP A 33 -16.36 3.52 2.56
N LEU A 34 -15.67 2.48 2.10
CA LEU A 34 -16.31 1.29 1.54
C LEU A 34 -17.11 0.58 2.62
N PRO A 35 -18.19 -0.13 2.25
CA PRO A 35 -18.92 -0.94 3.21
C PRO A 35 -18.05 -2.11 3.70
N ASP A 36 -18.31 -2.57 4.93
CA ASP A 36 -17.54 -3.64 5.56
C ASP A 36 -17.66 -4.99 4.84
N ASP A 37 -18.68 -5.17 3.99
CA ASP A 37 -18.89 -6.35 3.15
C ASP A 37 -18.20 -6.26 1.77
N ALA A 38 -17.40 -5.21 1.51
CA ALA A 38 -16.58 -5.12 0.31
C ALA A 38 -15.67 -6.36 0.15
N ASP A 39 -15.68 -6.95 -1.04
CA ASP A 39 -14.91 -8.13 -1.42
C ASP A 39 -13.61 -7.68 -2.07
N ILE A 40 -12.52 -7.66 -1.29
CA ILE A 40 -11.18 -7.39 -1.80
C ILE A 40 -10.40 -8.69 -1.73
N ARG A 41 -9.84 -9.07 -2.88
CA ARG A 41 -9.05 -10.29 -3.02
C ARG A 41 -7.61 -9.99 -3.37
N VAL A 42 -6.75 -10.97 -3.18
CA VAL A 42 -5.36 -10.95 -3.61
C VAL A 42 -5.03 -12.25 -4.33
N THR A 43 -4.20 -12.15 -5.37
CA THR A 43 -3.57 -13.27 -6.05
C THR A 43 -2.12 -12.92 -6.36
N ARG A 44 -1.32 -13.93 -6.71
CA ARG A 44 0.07 -13.78 -7.10
C ARG A 44 0.24 -14.27 -8.53
N LEU A 45 0.87 -13.44 -9.36
CA LEU A 45 1.16 -13.72 -10.75
C LEU A 45 2.63 -14.11 -10.91
N ARG A 46 2.89 -15.13 -11.72
CA ARG A 46 4.23 -15.43 -12.22
C ARG A 46 4.40 -14.82 -13.59
N VAL A 47 4.95 -13.60 -13.64
CA VAL A 47 5.06 -12.80 -14.87
C VAL A 47 6.31 -13.13 -15.71
N THR A 48 7.24 -13.89 -15.16
CA THR A 48 8.51 -14.27 -15.78
C THR A 48 8.86 -15.71 -15.40
N SER A 49 9.56 -16.43 -16.27
CA SER A 49 10.05 -17.78 -15.97
C SER A 49 11.25 -17.75 -15.01
N GLY A 50 11.32 -18.71 -14.09
CA GLY A 50 12.45 -18.87 -13.14
C GLY A 50 12.19 -18.28 -11.74
N LEU A 51 13.26 -18.00 -10.99
CA LEU A 51 13.23 -17.50 -9.59
C LEU A 51 12.86 -16.01 -9.48
N ALA A 52 12.16 -15.46 -10.47
CA ALA A 52 11.79 -14.07 -10.48
C ALA A 52 10.70 -13.77 -9.45
N PRO A 53 10.62 -12.52 -8.95
CA PRO A 53 9.63 -12.15 -7.95
C PRO A 53 8.21 -12.33 -8.49
N GLU A 54 7.36 -12.98 -7.68
CA GLU A 54 5.92 -13.03 -7.94
C GLU A 54 5.34 -11.61 -7.79
N VAL A 55 4.38 -11.28 -8.65
CA VAL A 55 3.67 -10.00 -8.58
C VAL A 55 2.39 -10.20 -7.81
N GLU A 56 2.28 -9.58 -6.64
CA GLU A 56 1.03 -9.57 -5.88
C GLU A 56 0.04 -8.57 -6.49
N VAL A 57 -1.18 -9.05 -6.77
CA VAL A 57 -2.25 -8.28 -7.41
C VAL A 57 -3.48 -8.28 -6.52
N PHE A 58 -3.92 -7.08 -6.15
CA PHE A 58 -5.17 -6.87 -5.45
C PHE A 58 -6.33 -6.70 -6.44
N LEU A 59 -7.39 -7.45 -6.21
CA LEU A 59 -8.59 -7.49 -7.04
C LEU A 59 -9.76 -6.90 -6.27
N PHE A 60 -10.42 -5.91 -6.86
CA PHE A 60 -11.69 -5.38 -6.38
C PHE A 60 -12.77 -5.69 -7.44
N PRO A 61 -13.55 -6.77 -7.27
CA PRO A 61 -14.54 -7.19 -8.26
C PRO A 61 -15.60 -6.10 -8.49
N ARG A 62 -15.98 -5.87 -9.75
CA ARG A 62 -17.03 -4.89 -10.11
C ARG A 62 -18.39 -5.16 -9.47
N CYS A 63 -18.66 -6.42 -9.11
CA CYS A 63 -19.89 -6.82 -8.40
C CYS A 63 -19.81 -6.61 -6.88
N SER A 64 -18.65 -6.22 -6.34
CA SER A 64 -18.50 -5.98 -4.92
C SER A 64 -19.25 -4.71 -4.50
N PRO A 65 -19.90 -4.71 -3.32
CA PRO A 65 -20.39 -3.49 -2.69
C PRO A 65 -19.32 -2.41 -2.60
N GLY A 66 -19.70 -1.17 -2.89
CA GLY A 66 -18.81 0.00 -2.86
C GLY A 66 -17.84 0.13 -4.03
N TYR A 67 -17.84 -0.80 -5.01
CA TYR A 67 -16.99 -0.67 -6.18
C TYR A 67 -17.35 0.58 -7.01
N THR A 68 -16.35 1.41 -7.30
CA THR A 68 -16.40 2.43 -8.34
C THR A 68 -15.05 2.47 -9.07
N ASP A 69 -15.05 2.87 -10.34
CA ASP A 69 -13.80 3.03 -11.10
C ASP A 69 -12.90 4.12 -10.48
N ASP A 70 -13.50 5.08 -9.76
CA ASP A 70 -12.80 6.15 -9.05
C ASP A 70 -11.94 5.64 -7.90
N VAL A 71 -12.36 4.61 -7.16
CA VAL A 71 -11.54 4.02 -6.08
C VAL A 71 -10.21 3.56 -6.64
N GLY A 72 -10.24 2.75 -7.70
CA GLY A 72 -9.02 2.25 -8.35
C GLY A 72 -8.18 3.37 -8.97
N ALA A 73 -8.83 4.40 -9.54
CA ALA A 73 -8.12 5.57 -10.07
C ALA A 73 -7.39 6.35 -8.97
N GLN A 74 -8.07 6.63 -7.85
CA GLN A 74 -7.48 7.31 -6.70
C GLN A 74 -6.32 6.50 -6.10
N GLU A 75 -6.49 5.18 -5.92
CA GLU A 75 -5.43 4.31 -5.42
C GLU A 75 -4.15 4.40 -6.27
N ARG A 76 -4.27 4.35 -7.59
CA ARG A 76 -3.14 4.48 -8.52
C ARG A 76 -2.52 5.86 -8.50
N VAL A 77 -3.35 6.91 -8.53
CA VAL A 77 -2.90 8.30 -8.60
C VAL A 77 -2.11 8.68 -7.35
N HIS A 78 -2.60 8.28 -6.17
CA HIS A 78 -1.95 8.56 -4.90
C HIS A 78 -0.84 7.56 -4.57
N GLY A 79 -0.77 6.42 -5.27
CA GLY A 79 0.22 5.36 -5.03
C GLY A 79 0.14 4.85 -3.61
N PHE A 80 -1.07 4.74 -3.06
CA PHE A 80 -1.24 4.52 -1.63
C PHE A 80 -0.74 3.14 -1.14
N GLU A 81 -0.66 2.15 -2.03
CA GLU A 81 -0.06 0.85 -1.68
C GLU A 81 1.45 0.81 -1.84
N ASN A 82 2.08 1.88 -2.37
CA ASN A 82 3.53 1.94 -2.48
C ASN A 82 4.18 2.01 -1.10
N HIS A 83 5.12 1.12 -0.86
CA HIS A 83 5.86 1.05 0.38
C HIS A 83 7.31 0.64 0.16
N VAL A 84 8.14 0.92 1.17
CA VAL A 84 9.50 0.41 1.29
C VAL A 84 9.48 -0.65 2.39
N GLY A 85 9.83 -1.87 2.02
CA GLY A 85 9.95 -2.99 2.95
C GLY A 85 11.37 -3.13 3.51
N LEU A 86 11.48 -3.30 4.83
CA LEU A 86 12.68 -3.79 5.49
C LEU A 86 12.42 -5.21 5.99
N PHE A 87 13.29 -6.13 5.59
CA PHE A 87 13.21 -7.52 6.02
C PHE A 87 14.05 -7.78 7.27
N MET A 88 13.44 -8.41 8.27
CA MET A 88 14.06 -8.86 9.52
C MET A 88 13.95 -10.38 9.63
N ASP A 89 14.99 -11.07 9.17
CA ASP A 89 15.10 -12.53 9.18
C ASP A 89 15.06 -13.13 10.60
N ARG A 90 15.66 -12.43 11.58
CA ARG A 90 15.71 -12.85 12.98
C ARG A 90 15.20 -11.73 13.88
N PRO A 91 13.88 -11.55 14.00
CA PRO A 91 13.33 -10.46 14.77
C PRO A 91 13.53 -10.68 16.27
N ASP A 92 14.25 -9.76 16.89
CA ASP A 92 14.27 -9.60 18.34
C ASP A 92 13.14 -8.63 18.74
N ALA A 93 12.27 -9.04 19.68
CA ALA A 93 11.11 -8.24 20.08
C ALA A 93 11.50 -6.85 20.62
N SER A 94 12.64 -6.76 21.31
CA SER A 94 13.14 -5.49 21.86
C SER A 94 13.64 -4.55 20.76
N ALA A 95 14.39 -5.08 19.79
CA ALA A 95 14.84 -4.34 18.62
C ALA A 95 13.67 -3.90 17.73
N LEU A 96 12.70 -4.78 17.50
CA LEU A 96 11.50 -4.47 16.71
C LEU A 96 10.66 -3.37 17.40
N ALA A 97 10.48 -3.44 18.71
CA ALA A 97 9.80 -2.38 19.47
C ALA A 97 10.51 -1.03 19.31
N ARG A 98 11.84 -1.01 19.51
CA ARG A 98 12.64 0.22 19.34
C ARG A 98 12.57 0.76 17.92
N LEU A 99 12.65 -0.10 16.91
CA LEU A 99 12.56 0.32 15.51
C LEU A 99 11.19 0.93 15.19
N ALA A 100 10.11 0.26 15.60
CA ALA A 100 8.75 0.77 15.46
C ALA A 100 8.57 2.12 16.18
N ASP A 101 9.10 2.27 17.39
CA ASP A 101 9.07 3.55 18.12
C ASP A 101 9.85 4.65 17.40
N ARG A 102 11.00 4.32 16.80
CA ARG A 102 11.79 5.27 16.01
C ARG A 102 11.09 5.68 14.72
N LEU A 103 10.39 4.76 14.06
CA LEU A 103 9.55 5.09 12.90
C LEU A 103 8.45 6.09 13.28
N GLU A 104 7.75 5.88 14.40
CA GLU A 104 6.69 6.79 14.81
C GLU A 104 7.20 8.14 15.33
N THR A 105 8.29 8.15 16.08
CA THR A 105 8.84 9.37 16.69
C THR A 105 9.72 10.17 15.72
N SER A 106 10.89 9.63 15.38
CA SER A 106 11.88 10.30 14.53
C SER A 106 11.50 10.24 13.05
N GLY A 107 10.95 9.11 12.60
CA GLY A 107 10.43 8.94 11.24
C GLY A 107 9.12 9.69 10.99
N ARG A 108 8.46 10.16 12.06
CA ARG A 108 7.16 10.86 12.01
C ARG A 108 6.11 10.06 11.21
N MET A 109 6.08 8.76 11.45
CA MET A 109 5.13 7.83 10.86
C MET A 109 3.97 7.54 11.83
N VAL A 110 2.93 6.92 11.30
CA VAL A 110 1.75 6.47 12.04
C VAL A 110 1.62 4.97 11.83
N TYR A 111 1.61 4.20 12.91
CA TYR A 111 1.33 2.78 12.84
C TYR A 111 -0.06 2.52 12.25
N GLU A 112 -0.08 1.82 11.13
CA GLU A 112 -1.28 1.52 10.33
C GLU A 112 -1.86 0.15 10.69
N GLY A 113 -1.05 -0.73 11.32
CA GLY A 113 -1.44 -2.06 11.75
C GLY A 113 -0.48 -3.13 11.25
N SER A 114 -0.87 -4.38 11.44
CA SER A 114 -0.07 -5.56 11.08
C SER A 114 -0.91 -6.63 10.39
N ALA A 115 -0.23 -7.57 9.75
CA ALA A 115 -0.79 -8.87 9.37
C ALA A 115 0.24 -9.96 9.54
N HIS A 116 -0.23 -11.18 9.78
CA HIS A 116 0.56 -12.38 9.70
C HIS A 116 0.15 -13.18 8.47
N ASN A 117 1.13 -13.53 7.63
CA ASN A 117 0.97 -14.48 6.55
C ASN A 117 1.41 -15.88 7.06
N PRO A 118 0.49 -16.82 7.29
CA PRO A 118 0.83 -18.15 7.79
C PRO A 118 1.58 -18.99 6.74
N HIS A 119 1.42 -18.68 5.44
CA HIS A 119 2.10 -19.43 4.37
C HIS A 119 3.60 -19.15 4.33
N GLU A 120 3.99 -17.90 4.57
CA GLU A 120 5.39 -17.47 4.63
C GLU A 120 5.92 -17.41 6.06
N ASN A 121 5.06 -17.76 7.04
CA ASN A 121 5.28 -17.57 8.46
C ASN A 121 5.95 -16.22 8.73
N THR A 122 5.32 -15.13 8.30
CA THR A 122 5.90 -13.79 8.33
C THR A 122 4.89 -12.79 8.85
N THR A 123 5.29 -11.93 9.77
CA THR A 123 4.46 -10.84 10.29
C THR A 123 4.95 -9.50 9.74
N MET A 124 4.05 -8.75 9.12
CA MET A 124 4.30 -7.44 8.53
C MET A 124 3.71 -6.36 9.45
N LEU A 125 4.48 -5.30 9.71
CA LEU A 125 4.02 -4.09 10.41
C LEU A 125 4.09 -2.91 9.45
N TYR A 126 3.02 -2.13 9.37
CA TYR A 126 2.89 -1.05 8.40
C TYR A 126 2.84 0.32 9.06
N PHE A 127 3.51 1.28 8.44
CA PHE A 127 3.65 2.64 8.93
C PHE A 127 3.40 3.64 7.80
N ALA A 128 2.31 4.40 7.90
CA ALA A 128 1.99 5.48 6.97
C ALA A 128 2.70 6.79 7.37
N PRO A 129 3.05 7.69 6.43
CA PRO A 129 3.55 9.01 6.82
C PRO A 129 2.50 9.76 7.64
N SER A 130 2.90 10.44 8.71
CA SER A 130 1.98 11.35 9.42
C SER A 130 1.44 12.44 8.51
N ALA A 131 0.30 13.04 8.86
CA ALA A 131 -0.30 14.14 8.09
C ALA A 131 0.71 15.26 7.76
N SER A 132 1.54 15.63 8.73
CA SER A 132 2.58 16.64 8.55
C SER A 132 3.67 16.25 7.54
N VAL A 133 4.10 14.98 7.52
CA VAL A 133 5.04 14.47 6.51
C VAL A 133 4.33 14.38 5.15
N ALA A 134 3.12 13.86 5.14
CA ALA A 134 2.29 13.71 3.96
C ALA A 134 2.01 15.05 3.26
N MET A 135 1.87 16.17 3.99
CA MET A 135 1.72 17.50 3.37
C MET A 135 3.07 18.09 2.91
N SER A 136 4.16 17.86 3.64
CA SER A 136 5.46 18.47 3.35
C SER A 136 6.25 17.78 2.23
N ARG A 137 6.00 16.48 1.98
CA ARG A 137 6.74 15.68 1.01
C ARG A 137 5.79 14.97 0.06
N ARG A 138 5.91 15.28 -1.23
CA ARG A 138 5.19 14.53 -2.27
C ARG A 138 5.69 13.10 -2.30
N ARG A 139 4.77 12.13 -2.24
CA ARG A 139 5.05 10.69 -2.44
C ARG A 139 6.05 10.10 -1.44
N PHE A 140 5.96 10.49 -0.17
CA PHE A 140 6.71 9.77 0.87
C PHE A 140 6.09 8.38 1.08
N PRO A 141 6.84 7.28 0.85
CA PRO A 141 6.26 5.94 0.84
C PRO A 141 5.87 5.50 2.25
N ARG A 142 4.91 4.58 2.33
CA ARG A 142 4.67 3.79 3.54
C ARG A 142 5.92 2.94 3.84
N TRP A 143 6.14 2.60 5.10
CA TRP A 143 7.16 1.66 5.50
C TRP A 143 6.52 0.35 5.94
N GLU A 144 7.12 -0.76 5.53
CA GLU A 144 6.78 -2.10 5.99
C GLU A 144 8.00 -2.68 6.74
N LEU A 145 7.77 -3.22 7.93
CA LEU A 145 8.71 -4.11 8.60
C LEU A 145 8.21 -5.53 8.43
N GLN A 146 8.90 -6.32 7.62
CA GLN A 146 8.59 -7.71 7.37
C GLN A 146 9.47 -8.59 8.26
N CYS A 147 8.86 -9.31 9.19
CA CYS A 147 9.58 -10.06 10.23
C CYS A 147 9.26 -11.55 10.12
N ALA A 148 10.29 -12.40 10.11
CA ALA A 148 10.08 -13.85 10.13
C ALA A 148 9.43 -14.32 11.44
N GLY A 149 8.46 -15.23 11.35
CA GLY A 149 7.69 -15.78 12.47
C GLY A 149 6.31 -15.15 12.65
N ASP A 150 5.49 -15.80 13.49
CA ASP A 150 4.25 -15.24 14.01
C ASP A 150 4.53 -14.32 15.20
N LEU A 151 4.42 -13.02 14.93
CA LEU A 151 4.56 -11.95 15.93
C LEU A 151 3.22 -11.24 16.18
N THR A 152 2.09 -11.89 15.92
CA THR A 152 0.75 -11.29 16.08
C THR A 152 0.54 -10.75 17.49
N ALA A 153 0.87 -11.54 18.52
CA ALA A 153 0.78 -11.09 19.92
C ALA A 153 1.69 -9.89 20.24
N PHE A 154 2.84 -9.76 19.56
CA PHE A 154 3.67 -8.56 19.67
C PHE A 154 2.99 -7.37 19.02
N ALA A 155 2.48 -7.54 17.80
CA ALA A 155 1.90 -6.48 16.99
C ALA A 155 0.58 -5.94 17.59
N ASP A 156 -0.24 -6.81 18.18
CA ASP A 156 -1.51 -6.47 18.83
C ASP A 156 -1.34 -5.55 20.05
N ARG A 157 -0.14 -5.55 20.67
CA ARG A 157 0.17 -4.63 21.77
C ARG A 157 0.35 -3.19 21.31
N ARG A 158 0.59 -2.94 20.01
CA ARG A 158 0.71 -1.58 19.46
C ARG A 158 -0.65 -1.12 18.94
N PRO A 159 -1.30 -0.11 19.55
CA PRO A 159 -2.62 0.32 19.12
C PRO A 159 -2.54 1.13 17.81
N VAL A 160 -3.49 0.89 16.92
CA VAL A 160 -3.70 1.77 15.77
C VAL A 160 -4.38 3.06 16.22
N ARG A 161 -3.69 4.19 16.06
CA ARG A 161 -4.21 5.52 16.39
C ARG A 161 -5.14 6.02 15.28
N LYS A 162 -6.40 5.59 15.30
CA LYS A 162 -7.40 5.83 14.23
C LYS A 162 -7.44 7.29 13.74
N GLN A 163 -7.54 8.26 14.65
CA GLN A 163 -7.59 9.68 14.27
C GLN A 163 -6.32 10.15 13.53
N ALA A 164 -5.14 9.72 13.98
CA ALA A 164 -3.87 10.06 13.34
C ALA A 164 -3.76 9.42 11.95
N LEU A 165 -4.26 8.19 11.81
CA LEU A 165 -4.27 7.48 10.53
C LEU A 165 -5.23 8.12 9.53
N SER A 166 -6.46 8.45 9.96
CA SER A 166 -7.43 9.17 9.14
C SER A 166 -6.88 10.53 8.68
N SER A 167 -6.22 11.27 9.57
CA SER A 167 -5.55 12.54 9.23
C SER A 167 -4.42 12.36 8.21
N ALA A 168 -3.63 11.29 8.34
CA ALA A 168 -2.58 10.95 7.39
C ALA A 168 -3.14 10.68 5.99
N TYR A 169 -4.21 9.89 5.88
CA TYR A 169 -4.85 9.61 4.60
C TYR A 169 -5.48 10.85 3.96
N ALA A 170 -6.12 11.71 4.75
CA ALA A 170 -6.65 12.98 4.26
C ALA A 170 -5.53 13.89 3.71
N ALA A 171 -4.39 13.98 4.40
CA ALA A 171 -3.25 14.76 3.96
C ALA A 171 -2.61 14.20 2.67
N LEU A 172 -2.49 12.88 2.54
CA LEU A 172 -1.97 12.25 1.33
C LEU A 172 -2.86 12.53 0.11
N ARG A 173 -4.19 12.54 0.30
CA ARG A 173 -5.14 12.97 -0.74
C ARG A 173 -4.92 14.44 -1.13
N ALA A 174 -4.88 15.32 -0.13
CA ALA A 174 -4.76 16.77 -0.34
C ALA A 174 -3.45 17.17 -1.05
N ASN A 175 -2.30 16.62 -0.63
CA ASN A 175 -1.00 16.96 -1.25
C ASN A 175 -0.98 16.63 -2.75
N HIS A 176 -1.69 15.59 -3.19
CA HIS A 176 -1.76 15.27 -4.60
C HIS A 176 -2.57 16.30 -5.41
N VAL A 177 -3.68 16.81 -4.87
CA VAL A 177 -4.55 17.82 -5.53
C VAL A 177 -3.78 19.11 -5.82
N GLU A 178 -3.05 19.64 -4.83
CA GLU A 178 -2.22 20.85 -5.02
C GLU A 178 -1.14 20.68 -6.09
N GLY A 179 -0.67 19.43 -6.30
CA GLY A 179 0.33 19.11 -7.32
C GLY A 179 -0.21 19.05 -8.71
N ALA A 180 -1.42 18.52 -8.87
CA ALA A 180 -2.11 18.50 -10.15
C ALA A 180 -2.39 19.93 -10.63
N MET A 181 -2.78 20.83 -9.72
CA MET A 181 -3.00 22.25 -10.02
C MET A 181 -1.73 23.04 -10.34
N THR A 182 -0.57 22.68 -9.77
CA THR A 182 0.71 23.31 -10.14
C THR A 182 1.31 22.74 -11.43
N ARG A 183 0.94 21.51 -11.82
CA ARG A 183 1.48 20.85 -13.03
C ARG A 183 0.88 21.38 -14.33
N THR A 184 -0.29 22.02 -14.29
CA THR A 184 -0.87 22.75 -15.44
C THR A 184 -0.15 24.05 -15.76
N ALA A 185 0.75 24.52 -14.89
CA ALA A 185 1.52 25.76 -15.07
C ALA A 185 2.99 25.55 -15.49
N ARG A 186 3.34 24.40 -16.10
CA ARG A 186 4.68 24.26 -16.71
C ARG A 186 4.72 25.01 -18.05
N ARG A 187 5.48 26.12 -18.10
CA ARG A 187 5.86 26.81 -19.34
C ARG A 187 6.45 25.80 -20.35
N PRO A 188 6.17 25.94 -21.65
CA PRO A 188 6.80 25.11 -22.67
C PRO A 188 8.32 25.24 -22.58
N VAL A 189 9.02 24.11 -22.64
CA VAL A 189 10.47 24.07 -22.81
C VAL A 189 10.78 24.61 -24.20
N PRO A 190 11.69 25.59 -24.37
CA PRO A 190 12.05 26.06 -25.70
C PRO A 190 12.77 24.94 -26.44
N VAL A 191 12.24 24.56 -27.60
CA VAL A 191 12.93 23.64 -28.53
C VAL A 191 14.10 24.42 -29.12
N ALA A 192 15.32 23.90 -28.95
CA ALA A 192 16.50 24.48 -29.56
C ALA A 192 16.39 24.42 -31.09
N ALA A 193 16.58 25.56 -31.75
CA ALA A 193 16.64 25.63 -33.21
C ALA A 193 17.82 24.78 -33.74
N PRO A 194 17.64 24.05 -34.84
CA PRO A 194 18.73 23.29 -35.45
C PRO A 194 19.76 24.28 -36.02
N LYS A 195 21.03 24.09 -35.64
CA LYS A 195 22.14 24.80 -36.27
C LYS A 195 22.32 24.25 -37.67
N GLY A 196 22.10 25.09 -38.68
CA GLY A 196 22.63 24.93 -40.04
C GLY A 196 24.07 25.39 -40.11
#